data_AF-A0A849ZLB0-F1
#
_entry.id   AF-A0A849ZLB0-F1
#
_cell.length_a   1.000
_cell.length_b   1.000
_cell.length_c   1.000
_cell.angle_alpha   90.00
_cell.angle_beta   90.00
_cell.angle_gamma   90.00
#
_symmetry.space_group_name_H-M   'P 1'
#
loop_
_entity.id
_entity.type
_entity.pdbx_description
1 polymer ?
#
loop_
_entity_poly.entity_id
_entity_poly.type
_entity_poly.pdbx_seq_one_letter_code
_entity_poly.pdbx_strand_id
1 'polypeptide(L)'
;MPDKQELAEQTLHALGIPVQESYFSTGSTVTADGWHAALDAAQAMRRRMDQARAILEREAAADAALAGRLREAIELLKAPGHRQEEMQEEGG
;
A
#
# COMPACT_ATOMS: atom_id res chain seq x y z
N MET A 1 -18.13 -6.96 -31.57
CA MET A 1 -17.05 -7.47 -30.71
C MET A 1 -15.77 -6.82 -31.18
N PRO A 2 -14.91 -6.32 -30.28
CA PRO A 2 -13.64 -5.73 -30.69
C PRO A 2 -12.80 -6.79 -31.39
N ASP A 3 -12.10 -6.39 -32.45
CA ASP A 3 -11.15 -7.28 -33.09
C ASP A 3 -9.89 -7.47 -32.23
N LYS A 4 -9.00 -8.38 -32.63
CA LYS A 4 -7.80 -8.69 -31.85
C LYS A 4 -6.85 -7.50 -31.70
N GLN A 5 -6.82 -6.60 -32.69
CA GLN A 5 -5.97 -5.43 -32.67
C GLN A 5 -6.54 -4.39 -31.71
N GLU A 6 -7.85 -4.15 -31.75
CA GLU A 6 -8.54 -3.28 -30.83
C GLU A 6 -8.38 -3.76 -29.37
N LEU A 7 -8.49 -5.07 -29.11
CA LEU A 7 -8.22 -5.65 -27.79
C LEU A 7 -6.77 -5.46 -27.32
N ALA A 8 -5.80 -5.60 -28.23
CA ALA A 8 -4.38 -5.40 -27.92
C ALA A 8 -4.09 -3.92 -27.60
N GLU A 9 -4.61 -2.98 -28.38
CA GLU A 9 -4.48 -1.55 -28.15
C GLU A 9 -5.15 -1.13 -26.83
N GLN A 10 -6.35 -1.63 -26.53
CA GLN A 10 -7.03 -1.39 -25.25
C GLN A 10 -6.23 -1.95 -24.07
N THR A 11 -5.60 -3.12 -24.24
CA THR A 11 -4.76 -3.73 -23.19
C THR A 11 -3.52 -2.89 -22.93
N LEU A 12 -2.81 -2.46 -23.98
CA LEU A 12 -1.64 -1.59 -23.85
C LEU A 12 -2.01 -0.25 -23.19
N HIS A 13 -3.13 0.34 -23.58
CA HIS A 13 -3.63 1.57 -22.97
C HIS A 13 -3.96 1.37 -21.48
N ALA A 14 -4.66 0.29 -21.12
CA ALA A 14 -4.96 -0.03 -19.72
C ALA A 14 -3.70 -0.24 -18.86
N LEU A 15 -2.63 -0.72 -19.48
CA LEU A 15 -1.31 -0.88 -18.85
C LEU A 15 -0.46 0.40 -18.89
N GLY A 16 -0.93 1.47 -19.51
CA GLY A 16 -0.20 2.73 -19.67
C GLY A 16 1.02 2.63 -20.58
N ILE A 17 1.05 1.65 -21.50
CA ILE A 17 2.13 1.44 -22.46
C ILE A 17 1.81 2.20 -23.75
N PRO A 18 2.73 3.01 -24.28
CA PRO A 18 2.54 3.63 -25.59
C PRO A 18 2.52 2.57 -26.69
N VAL A 19 1.52 2.66 -27.56
CA VAL A 19 1.36 1.76 -28.72
C VAL A 19 2.51 2.02 -29.70
N GLN A 20 3.25 0.97 -30.06
CA GLN A 20 4.33 1.02 -31.04
C GLN A 20 4.03 0.06 -32.19
N GLU A 21 4.42 0.44 -33.41
CA GLU A 21 4.22 -0.40 -34.60
C GLU A 21 4.92 -1.76 -34.47
N SER A 22 6.08 -1.80 -33.82
CA SER A 22 6.83 -3.03 -33.52
C SER A 22 6.07 -4.05 -32.67
N TYR A 23 5.01 -3.63 -31.96
CA TYR A 23 4.19 -4.53 -31.14
C TYR A 23 3.17 -5.31 -31.96
N PHE A 24 3.00 -4.98 -33.24
CA PHE A 24 2.03 -5.62 -34.13
C PHE A 24 2.74 -6.20 -35.35
N SER A 25 2.35 -7.41 -35.73
CA SER A 25 2.73 -8.03 -37.00
C SER A 25 1.53 -8.11 -37.94
N THR A 26 1.80 -8.18 -39.24
CA THR A 26 0.79 -8.42 -40.27
C THR A 26 -0.02 -9.67 -39.94
N GLY A 27 -1.35 -9.58 -39.94
CA GLY A 27 -2.26 -10.68 -39.58
C GLY A 27 -2.73 -10.69 -38.11
N SER A 28 -2.80 -9.52 -37.47
CA SER A 28 -3.44 -9.34 -36.15
C SER A 28 -2.76 -10.12 -35.01
N THR A 29 -1.44 -10.29 -35.09
CA THR A 29 -0.66 -11.00 -34.07
C THR A 29 0.22 -10.00 -33.32
N VAL A 30 0.07 -9.94 -32.00
CA VAL A 30 0.97 -9.17 -31.12
C VAL A 30 2.35 -9.83 -31.14
N THR A 31 3.40 -9.04 -31.37
CA THR A 31 4.77 -9.54 -31.43
C THR A 31 5.30 -9.90 -30.04
N ALA A 32 6.42 -10.63 -29.99
CA ALA A 32 7.10 -10.91 -28.73
C ALA A 32 7.46 -9.61 -27.97
N ASP A 33 7.87 -8.56 -28.68
CA ASP A 33 8.19 -7.26 -28.10
C ASP A 33 6.94 -6.62 -27.45
N GLY A 34 5.78 -6.71 -28.11
CA GLY A 34 4.50 -6.26 -27.53
C GLY A 34 4.12 -7.02 -26.26
N TRP A 35 4.34 -8.34 -26.23
CA TRP A 35 4.11 -9.15 -25.04
C TRP A 35 5.10 -8.86 -23.90
N HIS A 36 6.37 -8.61 -24.22
CA HIS A 36 7.35 -8.19 -23.22
C HIS A 36 6.98 -6.83 -22.62
N ALA A 37 6.60 -5.85 -23.44
CA ALA A 37 6.15 -4.55 -22.95
C ALA A 37 4.93 -4.68 -22.02
N ALA A 38 3.95 -5.51 -22.40
CA ALA A 38 2.78 -5.81 -21.58
C ALA A 38 3.16 -6.44 -20.22
N LEU A 39 4.08 -7.41 -20.24
CA LEU A 39 4.57 -8.07 -19.03
C LEU A 39 5.31 -7.09 -18.12
N ASP A 40 6.18 -6.25 -18.66
CA ASP A 40 6.96 -5.27 -17.90
C ASP A 40 6.04 -4.26 -17.20
N ALA A 41 5.01 -3.77 -17.88
CA ALA A 41 4.04 -2.86 -17.28
C ALA A 41 3.20 -3.54 -16.19
N ALA A 42 2.76 -4.78 -16.43
CA ALA A 42 2.01 -5.55 -15.43
C ALA A 42 2.87 -5.78 -14.17
N GLN A 43 4.15 -6.10 -14.33
CA GLN A 43 5.08 -6.24 -13.21
C GLN A 43 5.33 -4.90 -12.49
N ALA A 44 5.46 -3.79 -13.23
CA ALA A 44 5.61 -2.47 -12.66
C ALA A 44 4.38 -2.05 -11.84
N MET A 45 3.17 -2.33 -12.36
CA MET A 45 1.92 -2.09 -11.65
C MET A 45 1.85 -2.91 -10.35
N ARG A 46 2.19 -4.20 -10.42
CA ARG A 46 2.25 -5.06 -9.23
C ARG A 46 3.21 -4.52 -8.17
N ARG A 47 4.43 -4.10 -8.57
CA ARG A 47 5.39 -3.48 -7.63
C ARG A 47 4.82 -2.23 -6.97
N ARG A 48 4.10 -1.37 -7.70
CA ARG A 48 3.46 -0.18 -7.14
C ARG A 48 2.35 -0.55 -6.14
N MET A 49 1.56 -1.59 -6.43
CA MET A 49 0.54 -2.09 -5.50
C MET A 49 1.16 -2.66 -4.23
N ASP A 50 2.24 -3.44 -4.35
CA ASP A 50 2.96 -3.98 -3.20
C ASP A 50 3.55 -2.87 -2.33
N GLN A 51 4.08 -1.81 -2.95
CA GLN A 51 4.56 -0.61 -2.23
C GLN A 51 3.43 0.14 -1.51
N ALA A 52 2.30 0.38 -2.19
CA ALA A 52 1.15 1.04 -1.58
C ALA A 52 0.61 0.23 -0.40
N ARG A 53 0.53 -1.10 -0.54
CA ARG A 53 0.15 -2.01 0.54
C ARG A 53 1.10 -1.92 1.73
N ALA A 54 2.42 -1.93 1.49
CA ALA A 54 3.41 -1.83 2.55
C ALA A 54 3.31 -0.49 3.32
N ILE A 55 2.98 0.60 2.63
CA ILE A 55 2.74 1.91 3.27
C ILE A 55 1.53 1.82 4.20
N LEU A 56 0.40 1.30 3.71
CA LEU A 56 -0.82 1.15 4.50
C LEU A 56 -0.61 0.24 5.73
N GLU A 57 0.10 -0.87 5.56
CA GLU A 57 0.42 -1.78 6.67
C GLU A 57 1.30 -1.09 7.73
N ARG A 58 2.26 -0.27 7.29
CA ARG A 58 3.11 0.52 8.19
C ARG A 58 2.33 1.59 8.95
N GLU A 59 1.42 2.29 8.29
CA GLU A 59 0.55 3.29 8.93
C GLU A 59 -0.37 2.63 9.96
N ALA A 60 -1.03 1.52 9.60
CA ALA A 60 -1.87 0.77 10.52
C ALA A 60 -1.09 0.28 11.76
N ALA A 61 0.16 -0.16 11.58
CA ALA A 61 1.02 -0.55 12.70
C ALA A 61 1.39 0.65 13.60
N ALA A 62 1.66 1.82 13.02
CA ALA A 62 1.94 3.03 13.78
C ALA A 62 0.73 3.49 14.60
N ASP A 63 -0.47 3.44 14.02
CA ASP A 63 -1.72 3.77 14.71
C ASP A 63 -2.00 2.81 15.87
N ALA A 64 -1.81 1.51 15.65
CA ALA A 64 -1.94 0.51 16.71
C ALA A 64 -0.96 0.75 17.87
N ALA A 65 0.29 1.09 17.54
CA ALA A 65 1.31 1.41 18.55
C ALA A 65 0.98 2.70 19.32
N LEU A 66 0.44 3.72 18.65
CA LEU A 66 -0.03 4.94 19.31
C LEU A 66 -1.20 4.64 20.26
N ALA A 67 -2.19 3.87 19.80
CA ALA A 67 -3.33 3.46 20.62
C ALA A 67 -2.91 2.67 21.87
N GLY A 68 -1.91 1.78 21.73
CA GLY A 68 -1.31 1.06 22.86
C GLY A 68 -0.72 2.00 23.91
N ARG A 69 0.15 2.93 23.47
CA ARG A 69 0.77 3.93 24.36
C ARG A 69 -0.24 4.83 25.06
N LEU A 70 -1.29 5.25 24.35
CA LEU A 70 -2.36 6.05 24.94
C LEU A 70 -3.11 5.27 26.03
N ARG A 71 -3.37 3.98 25.81
CA ARG A 71 -4.00 3.12 26.81
C ARG A 71 -3.13 2.98 28.06
N GLU A 72 -1.83 2.73 27.89
CA GLU A 72 -0.89 2.66 29.01
C GLU A 72 -0.82 3.98 29.80
N ALA A 73 -0.74 5.11 29.11
CA ALA A 73 -0.73 6.42 29.76
C ALA A 73 -2.02 6.70 30.55
N ILE A 74 -3.18 6.31 30.00
CA ILE A 74 -4.47 6.43 30.70
C ILE A 74 -4.48 5.57 31.97
N GLU A 75 -3.98 4.33 31.90
CA GLU A 75 -3.91 3.47 33.08
C GLU A 75 -2.96 4.01 34.15
N LEU A 76 -1.82 4.61 33.76
CA LEU A 76 -0.93 5.30 34.70
C LEU A 76 -1.61 6.51 35.37
N LEU A 77 -2.42 7.28 34.64
CA LEU A 77 -3.16 8.41 35.21
C LEU A 77 -4.31 7.97 36.14
N LYS A 78 -4.89 6.78 35.90
CA LYS A 78 -5.90 6.18 36.77
C LYS A 78 -5.32 5.50 37.99
N ALA A 79 -4.06 5.08 37.93
CA ALA A 79 -3.37 4.53 39.09
C ALA A 79 -3.40 5.60 40.20
N PRO A 80 -3.99 5.31 41.36
CA PRO A 80 -4.13 6.31 42.42
C PRO A 80 -2.73 6.77 42.82
N GLY A 81 -2.42 8.04 42.52
CA GLY A 81 -1.24 8.71 43.07
C GLY A 81 -1.25 8.55 44.59
N HIS A 82 -0.11 8.12 45.12
CA HIS A 82 0.29 8.06 46.53
C HIS A 82 -0.59 8.93 47.45
N ARG A 83 -1.59 8.30 48.10
CA ARG A 83 -2.51 8.97 49.01
C ARG A 83 -2.04 8.92 50.47
N GLN A 84 -0.74 8.76 50.76
CA GLN A 84 -0.30 8.39 52.12
C GLN A 84 0.95 9.06 52.72
N GLU A 85 1.63 10.02 52.07
CA GLU A 85 2.84 10.60 52.70
C GLU A 85 2.62 11.91 53.50
N GLU A 86 1.45 12.56 53.43
CA GLU A 86 1.23 13.83 54.16
C GLU A 86 0.44 13.71 55.48
N MET A 87 0.06 12.51 55.94
CA MET A 87 -0.68 12.35 57.22
C MET A 87 0.18 11.93 58.43
N GLN A 88 1.51 11.76 58.29
CA GLN A 88 2.36 11.32 59.41
C GLN A 88 3.30 12.38 60.00
N GLU A 89 3.38 13.61 59.47
CA GLU A 89 4.27 14.65 60.04
C GLU A 89 3.58 15.70 60.93
N GLU A 90 2.24 15.79 60.99
CA GLU A 90 1.56 16.77 61.86
C GLU A 90 1.03 16.19 63.19
N GLY A 91 1.41 14.96 63.54
CA GLY A 91 0.94 14.26 64.74
C GLY A 91 2.02 13.87 65.75
N GLY A 92 3.14 14.60 65.81
CA GLY A 92 4.28 14.36 66.73
C GLY A 92 4.51 15.49 67.70
#